data_AF-A0A6G3CXA4-F1
#
_entry.id   AF-A0A6G3CXA4-F1
#
_cell.length_a   1.000
_cell.length_b   1.000
_cell.length_c   1.000
_cell.angle_alpha   90.00
_cell.angle_beta   90.00
_cell.angle_gamma   90.00
#
_symmetry.space_group_name_H-M   'P 1'
#
loop_
_entity.id
_entity.type
_entity.pdbx_description
1 polymer ?
#
loop_
_entity_poly.entity_id
_entity_poly.type
_entity_poly.pdbx_seq_one_letter_code
_entity_poly.pdbx_strand_id
1 'polypeptide(L)'
;MNLRAEVASLDGGVPPHSMRIHGKIWLGLSAAGLHWKDAAWLAFGVSLNARALNELVPDGVLIRTASLDGPLSDYRSEAAALAMDAWLHERFPLESSGAAVTYDASRGGFVFSWGGAAGPLLPEAT
;
A
#
# COMPACT_ATOMS: atom_id res chain seq x y z
N MET A 1 0.56 -11.33 -6.06
CA MET A 1 0.51 -9.91 -6.40
C MET A 1 1.92 -9.44 -6.71
N ASN A 2 2.12 -8.68 -7.78
CA ASN A 2 3.40 -8.06 -8.11
C ASN A 2 3.20 -6.55 -8.17
N LEU A 3 3.82 -5.83 -7.24
CA LEU A 3 3.84 -4.38 -7.21
C LEU A 3 5.17 -3.89 -7.77
N ARG A 4 5.09 -3.03 -8.79
CA ARG A 4 6.25 -2.24 -9.24
C ARG A 4 6.11 -0.83 -8.71
N ALA A 5 7.04 -0.45 -7.84
CA ALA A 5 7.13 0.89 -7.31
C ALA A 5 8.59 1.36 -7.19
N GLU A 6 8.77 2.68 -7.18
CA GLU A 6 10.06 3.33 -7.02
C GLU A 6 9.98 4.45 -5.97
N VAL A 7 11.13 4.75 -5.37
CA VAL A 7 11.34 5.93 -4.53
C VAL A 7 11.76 7.08 -5.43
N ALA A 8 11.06 8.21 -5.34
CA ALA A 8 11.41 9.44 -6.03
C ALA A 8 11.57 10.60 -5.04
N SER A 9 12.53 11.48 -5.33
CA SER A 9 12.68 12.75 -4.60
C SER A 9 11.55 13.73 -4.98
N LEU A 10 11.21 14.61 -4.04
CA LEU A 10 10.22 15.67 -4.21
C LEU A 10 10.85 16.98 -4.74
N ASP A 11 12.14 17.01 -5.07
CA ASP A 11 12.86 18.22 -5.49
C ASP A 11 12.27 18.88 -6.76
N GLY A 12 11.58 18.10 -7.60
CA GLY A 12 10.86 18.57 -8.78
C GLY A 12 9.39 18.97 -8.54
N GLY A 13 8.95 18.99 -7.28
CA GLY A 13 7.55 19.15 -6.89
C GLY A 13 6.77 17.84 -6.82
N VAL A 14 5.51 17.91 -6.41
CA VAL A 14 4.61 16.75 -6.30
C VAL A 14 4.04 16.42 -7.69
N PRO A 15 4.28 15.22 -8.24
CA PRO A 15 3.74 14.85 -9.54
C PRO A 15 2.20 14.80 -9.55
N PRO A 16 1.57 14.96 -10.73
CA PRO A 16 0.14 14.70 -10.90
C PRO A 16 -0.24 13.29 -10.43
N HIS A 17 -1.51 13.10 -10.04
CA HIS A 17 -2.03 11.82 -9.53
C HIS A 17 -1.35 11.33 -8.24
N SER A 18 -0.77 12.25 -7.47
CA SER A 18 -0.22 11.96 -6.15
C SER A 18 -1.18 12.34 -5.04
N MET A 19 -1.13 11.59 -3.94
CA MET A 19 -1.84 11.88 -2.71
C MET A 19 -0.86 11.90 -1.53
N ARG A 20 -1.12 12.80 -0.58
CA ARG A 20 -0.36 12.87 0.67
C ARG A 20 -0.95 11.88 1.67
N ILE A 21 -0.13 10.98 2.18
CA ILE A 21 -0.56 9.95 3.14
C ILE A 21 -0.39 10.44 4.58
N HIS A 22 0.82 10.88 4.93
CA HIS A 22 1.15 11.38 6.27
C HIS A 22 2.38 12.27 6.21
N GLY A 23 2.38 13.42 6.88
CA GLY A 23 3.55 14.31 6.90
C GLY A 23 4.06 14.64 5.49
N LYS A 24 5.30 14.26 5.20
CA LYS A 24 5.95 14.41 3.87
C LYS A 24 6.01 13.10 3.07
N ILE A 25 5.15 12.14 3.40
CA ILE A 25 5.02 10.86 2.68
C ILE A 25 3.92 10.97 1.64
N TRP A 26 4.29 10.73 0.39
CA TRP A 26 3.41 10.82 -0.77
C TRP A 26 3.34 9.50 -1.50
N LEU A 27 2.15 9.20 -2.02
CA LEU A 27 1.90 8.10 -2.94
C LEU A 27 1.54 8.67 -4.30
N GLY A 28 2.33 8.35 -5.33
CA GLY A 28 2.06 8.69 -6.72
C GLY A 28 1.45 7.51 -7.46
N LEU A 29 0.27 7.67 -8.02
CA LEU A 29 -0.40 6.64 -8.82
C LEU A 29 0.06 6.67 -10.29
N SER A 30 -0.03 5.53 -10.96
CA SER A 30 0.29 5.43 -12.39
C SER A 30 -0.67 6.28 -13.23
N ALA A 31 -0.13 7.00 -14.22
CA ALA A 31 -0.92 7.81 -15.16
C ALA A 31 -1.79 6.93 -16.08
N ALA A 32 -1.49 5.64 -16.21
CA ALA A 32 -2.33 4.67 -16.93
C ALA A 32 -3.68 4.40 -16.21
N GLY A 33 -3.86 4.93 -15.00
CA GLY A 33 -5.01 4.69 -14.17
C GLY A 33 -4.88 3.41 -13.35
N LEU A 34 -5.57 3.39 -12.22
CA LEU A 34 -5.68 2.25 -11.33
C LEU A 34 -7.12 2.14 -10.86
N HIS A 35 -7.63 0.93 -10.65
CA HIS A 35 -8.95 0.75 -10.07
C HIS A 35 -9.00 1.39 -8.68
N TRP A 36 -10.05 2.15 -8.40
CA TRP A 36 -10.10 3.02 -7.22
C TRP A 36 -9.99 2.24 -5.89
N LYS A 37 -10.54 1.01 -5.81
CA LYS A 37 -10.39 0.14 -4.63
C LYS A 37 -8.91 -0.17 -4.39
N ASP A 38 -8.13 -0.41 -5.43
CA ASP A 38 -6.71 -0.73 -5.32
C ASP A 38 -5.90 0.50 -4.93
N ALA A 39 -6.25 1.68 -5.46
CA ALA A 39 -5.65 2.94 -5.02
C ALA A 39 -5.87 3.18 -3.52
N ALA A 40 -7.07 2.91 -3.01
CA ALA A 40 -7.38 3.02 -1.59
C ALA A 40 -6.57 2.04 -0.74
N TRP A 41 -6.46 0.78 -1.17
CA TRP A 41 -5.67 -0.23 -0.47
C TRP A 41 -4.15 0.02 -0.56
N LEU A 42 -3.62 0.54 -1.68
CA LEU A 42 -2.22 0.98 -1.77
C LEU A 42 -1.93 2.13 -0.81
N ALA A 43 -2.79 3.14 -0.79
CA ALA A 43 -2.68 4.26 0.14
C ALA A 43 -2.70 3.78 1.60
N PHE A 44 -3.57 2.83 1.90
CA PHE A 44 -3.63 2.19 3.21
C PHE A 44 -2.33 1.43 3.55
N GLY A 45 -1.79 0.64 2.62
CA GLY A 45 -0.51 -0.05 2.80
C GLY A 45 0.64 0.91 3.14
N VAL A 46 0.69 2.09 2.49
CA VAL A 46 1.65 3.15 2.88
C VAL A 46 1.35 3.66 4.29
N SER A 47 0.07 3.90 4.61
CA SER A 47 -0.35 4.49 5.89
C SER A 47 0.04 3.66 7.11
N LEU A 48 0.11 2.33 6.97
CA LEU A 48 0.52 1.42 8.04
C LEU A 48 1.90 1.77 8.62
N ASN A 49 2.81 2.22 7.77
CA ASN A 49 4.19 2.55 8.14
C ASN A 49 4.49 4.05 8.04
N ALA A 50 3.52 4.89 7.66
CA ALA A 50 3.80 6.26 7.23
C ALA A 50 4.37 7.15 8.33
N ARG A 51 4.03 6.89 9.61
CA ARG A 51 4.65 7.57 10.75
C ARG A 51 6.13 7.23 10.87
N ALA A 52 6.45 5.93 10.96
CA ALA A 52 7.83 5.46 11.07
C ALA A 52 8.67 5.90 9.86
N LEU A 53 8.08 5.85 8.66
CA LEU A 53 8.73 6.32 7.44
C LEU A 53 9.01 7.84 7.44
N ASN A 54 8.09 8.65 7.98
CA ASN A 54 8.28 10.09 8.11
C ASN A 54 9.34 10.46 9.16
N GLU A 55 9.51 9.64 10.20
CA GLU A 55 10.59 9.77 11.19
C GLU A 55 11.94 9.36 10.58
N LEU A 56 11.95 8.31 9.75
CA LEU A 56 13.16 7.80 9.08
C LEU A 56 13.65 8.70 7.94
N VAL A 57 12.73 9.30 7.18
CA VAL A 57 13.03 10.14 6.01
C VAL A 57 12.42 11.52 6.21
N PRO A 58 13.04 12.40 7.03
CA PRO A 58 12.44 13.68 7.44
C PRO A 58 12.30 14.69 6.30
N ASP A 59 13.04 14.52 5.22
CA ASP A 59 12.90 15.32 3.99
C ASP A 59 11.69 14.91 3.15
N GLY A 60 11.10 13.75 3.46
CA GLY A 60 9.95 13.21 2.76
C GLY A 60 10.34 12.27 1.63
N VAL A 61 9.35 11.53 1.16
CA VAL A 61 9.51 10.60 0.03
C VAL A 61 8.24 10.51 -0.78
N LEU A 62 8.40 10.43 -2.10
CA LEU A 62 7.36 9.99 -3.00
C LEU A 62 7.57 8.51 -3.35
N ILE A 63 6.56 7.70 -3.07
CA ILE A 63 6.48 6.32 -3.53
C ILE A 63 5.65 6.34 -4.81
N ARG A 64 6.27 6.08 -5.96
CA ARG A 64 5.56 6.08 -7.25
C ARG A 64 5.25 4.65 -7.67
N THR A 65 3.97 4.33 -7.79
CA THR A 65 3.51 3.02 -8.27
C THR A 65 3.46 3.04 -9.80
N ALA A 66 4.19 2.11 -10.43
CA ALA A 66 4.23 1.95 -11.87
C ALA A 66 3.16 0.96 -12.36
N SER A 67 3.06 -0.22 -11.71
CA SER A 67 2.04 -1.22 -12.00
C SER A 67 1.69 -2.06 -10.78
N LEU A 68 0.49 -2.64 -10.79
CA LEU A 68 0.01 -3.61 -9.82
C LEU A 68 -0.62 -4.76 -10.61
N ASP A 69 0.04 -5.91 -10.61
CA ASP A 69 -0.32 -7.06 -11.44
C ASP A 69 -0.66 -8.27 -10.55
N GLY A 70 -1.77 -8.96 -10.86
CA GLY A 70 -2.25 -10.10 -10.07
C GLY A 70 -3.06 -11.10 -10.91
N PRO A 71 -3.21 -12.35 -10.43
CA PRO A 71 -4.07 -13.33 -11.09
C PRO A 71 -5.53 -12.85 -11.06
N LEU A 72 -6.22 -12.97 -12.20
CA LEU A 72 -7.57 -12.42 -12.39
C LEU A 72 -8.66 -13.21 -11.63
N SER A 73 -8.45 -14.49 -11.32
CA SER A 73 -9.51 -15.37 -10.80
C SER A 73 -9.88 -15.13 -9.33
N ASP A 74 -8.94 -14.62 -8.52
CA ASP A 74 -9.11 -14.48 -7.07
C ASP A 74 -8.55 -13.14 -6.56
N TYR A 75 -8.60 -12.13 -7.43
CA TYR A 75 -8.07 -10.82 -7.13
C TYR A 75 -8.85 -10.15 -5.98
N ARG A 76 -8.11 -9.73 -4.95
CA ARG A 76 -8.62 -8.94 -3.83
C ARG A 76 -7.79 -7.69 -3.65
N SER A 77 -8.45 -6.53 -3.62
CA SER A 77 -7.77 -5.24 -3.48
C SER A 77 -6.96 -5.14 -2.18
N GLU A 78 -7.34 -5.87 -1.13
CA GLU A 78 -6.55 -6.01 0.12
C GLU A 78 -5.11 -6.47 -0.14
N ALA A 79 -4.89 -7.31 -1.15
CA ALA A 79 -3.56 -7.77 -1.51
C ALA A 79 -2.66 -6.64 -2.04
N ALA A 80 -3.23 -5.52 -2.50
CA ALA A 80 -2.47 -4.33 -2.87
C ALA A 80 -1.80 -3.69 -1.64
N ALA A 81 -2.47 -3.66 -0.49
CA ALA A 81 -1.91 -3.15 0.76
C ALA A 81 -0.75 -4.01 1.25
N LEU A 82 -0.90 -5.34 1.21
CA LEU A 82 0.19 -6.26 1.57
C LEU A 82 1.38 -6.15 0.62
N ALA A 83 1.13 -5.98 -0.69
CA ALA A 83 2.22 -5.80 -1.64
C ALA A 83 2.98 -4.49 -1.38
N MET A 84 2.27 -3.41 -1.04
CA MET A 84 2.90 -2.13 -0.69
C MET A 84 3.65 -2.22 0.64
N ASP A 85 3.08 -2.85 1.66
CA ASP A 85 3.73 -3.08 2.95
C ASP A 85 5.03 -3.90 2.76
N ALA A 86 4.97 -5.05 2.09
CA ALA A 86 6.14 -5.85 1.78
C ALA A 86 7.21 -5.06 1.02
N TRP A 87 6.82 -4.28 0.00
CA TRP A 87 7.75 -3.44 -0.74
C TRP A 87 8.41 -2.38 0.16
N LEU A 88 7.68 -1.75 1.09
CA LEU A 88 8.25 -0.78 2.02
C LEU A 88 9.29 -1.42 2.94
N HIS A 89 8.99 -2.63 3.44
CA HIS A 89 9.90 -3.40 4.28
C HIS A 89 11.17 -3.87 3.55
N GLU A 90 11.10 -4.10 2.24
CA GLU A 90 12.28 -4.38 1.43
C GLU A 90 13.14 -3.14 1.16
N ARG A 91 12.54 -1.94 1.19
CA ARG A 91 13.22 -0.67 0.85
C ARG A 91 13.73 0.12 2.04
N PHE A 92 13.07 -0.03 3.17
CA PHE A 92 13.35 0.74 4.37
C PHE A 92 13.49 -0.20 5.58
N PRO A 93 14.40 0.10 6.52
CA PRO A 93 14.56 -0.66 7.76
C PRO A 93 13.40 -0.39 8.74
N LEU A 94 12.20 -0.86 8.39
CA LEU A 94 10.97 -0.69 9.17
C LEU A 94 10.67 -1.92 10.02
N GLU A 95 10.19 -1.72 11.24
CA GLU A 95 9.61 -2.78 12.07
C GLU A 95 8.27 -3.24 11.48
N SER A 96 7.95 -4.53 11.67
CA SER A 96 6.73 -5.13 11.11
C SER A 96 5.49 -4.30 11.42
N SER A 97 4.70 -4.00 10.39
CA SER A 97 3.37 -3.37 10.54
C SER A 97 2.31 -4.29 11.15
N GLY A 98 2.59 -5.59 11.28
CA GLY A 98 1.61 -6.60 11.65
C GLY A 98 0.58 -6.90 10.56
N ALA A 99 0.78 -6.41 9.34
CA ALA A 99 -0.05 -6.76 8.20
C ALA A 99 0.22 -8.20 7.74
N ALA A 100 -0.84 -8.98 7.60
CA ALA A 100 -0.71 -10.38 7.18
C ALA A 100 -1.98 -10.89 6.48
N VAL A 101 -1.80 -11.94 5.68
CA VAL A 101 -2.88 -12.75 5.14
C VAL A 101 -2.73 -14.19 5.62
N THR A 102 -3.84 -14.79 6.02
CA THR A 102 -3.92 -16.21 6.37
C THR A 102 -5.08 -16.85 5.60
N TYR A 103 -4.96 -18.15 5.30
CA TYR A 103 -6.07 -18.90 4.73
C TYR A 103 -6.90 -19.51 5.87
N ASP A 104 -8.18 -19.13 5.96
CA ASP A 104 -9.13 -19.69 6.91
C ASP A 104 -9.99 -20.72 6.20
N ALA A 105 -9.70 -22.00 6.46
CA ALA A 105 -10.45 -23.11 5.88
C ALA A 105 -11.92 -23.15 6.33
N SER A 106 -12.25 -22.62 7.51
CA SER A 106 -13.64 -22.58 8.01
C SER A 106 -14.49 -21.56 7.25
N ARG A 107 -13.86 -20.51 6.73
CA ARG A 107 -14.50 -19.48 5.88
C ARG A 107 -14.26 -19.72 4.39
N GLY A 108 -13.48 -20.74 4.04
CA GLY A 108 -13.12 -21.09 2.66
C GLY A 108 -12.36 -19.97 1.93
N GLY A 109 -11.57 -19.15 2.64
CA GLY A 109 -10.98 -17.96 2.02
C GLY A 109 -9.88 -17.28 2.81
N PHE A 110 -9.31 -16.23 2.19
CA PHE A 110 -8.25 -15.43 2.80
C PHE A 110 -8.79 -14.41 3.79
N VAL A 111 -8.17 -14.36 4.97
CA VAL A 111 -8.44 -13.38 6.03
C VAL A 111 -7.23 -12.47 6.17
N PHE A 112 -7.47 -11.18 6.00
CA PHE A 112 -6.45 -10.14 6.10
C PHE A 112 -6.49 -9.51 7.49
N SER A 113 -5.32 -9.18 8.03
CA SER A 113 -5.11 -8.52 9.31
C SER A 113 -4.10 -7.40 9.14
N TRP A 114 -4.22 -6.33 9.95
CA TRP A 114 -3.52 -5.06 9.73
C TRP A 114 -2.87 -4.50 11.01
N GLY A 115 -2.32 -5.37 11.86
CA GLY A 115 -1.60 -4.92 13.07
C GLY A 115 -2.40 -4.04 14.05
N GLY A 116 -3.73 -4.22 14.10
CA GLY A 116 -4.63 -3.39 14.93
C GLY A 116 -5.27 -2.21 14.21
N ALA A 117 -4.88 -1.92 12.96
CA ALA A 117 -5.59 -0.96 12.11
C ALA A 117 -6.88 -1.58 11.53
N ALA A 118 -7.90 -0.73 11.33
CA ALA A 118 -9.04 -1.08 10.49
C ALA A 118 -8.66 -0.79 9.02
N GLY A 119 -9.01 -1.71 8.12
CA GLY A 119 -8.84 -1.47 6.68
C GLY A 119 -9.65 -0.25 6.20
N PRO A 120 -9.29 0.34 5.05
CA PRO A 120 -9.92 1.55 4.53
C PRO A 120 -11.36 1.29 4.04
N LEU A 121 -11.70 0.03 3.76
CA LEU A 121 -12.99 -0.40 3.27
C LEU A 121 -13.47 -1.58 4.11
N LEU A 122 -14.76 -1.60 4.44
CA LEU A 122 -15.40 -2.79 5.01
C LEU A 122 -15.39 -3.92 3.96
N PRO A 123 -15.28 -5.19 4.38
CA PRO A 123 -15.52 -6.30 3.48
C PRO A 123 -16.92 -6.17 2.86
N GLU A 124 -17.05 -6.36 1.55
CA GLU A 124 -18.37 -6.44 0.92
C GLU A 124 -19.13 -7.60 1.57
N ALA A 125 -20.31 -7.31 2.13
CA ALA A 125 -21.21 -8.34 2.63
C ALA A 125 -21.57 -9.26 1.45
N THR A 126 -21.14 -10.51 1.56
CA THR A 126 -21.39 -11.56 0.55
C THR A 126 -22.72 -12.25 0.84
#